data_AF-A0ABD2MZN7-F1
#
_entry.id   AF-A0ABD2MZN7-F1
#
_cell.length_a   1.000
_cell.length_b   1.000
_cell.length_c   1.000
_cell.angle_alpha   90.00
_cell.angle_beta   90.00
_cell.angle_gamma   90.00
#
_symmetry.space_group_name_H-M   'P 1'
#
loop_
_entity.id
_entity.type
_entity.pdbx_description
1 polymer ?
#
loop_
_entity_poly.entity_id
_entity_poly.type
_entity_poly.pdbx_seq_one_letter_code
_entity_poly.pdbx_strand_id
1 'polypeptide(L)'
;MWRLTEIFKSRLEAVEMDVPRRSSRTSRREHVPNEVMKREMGADDNITKDIERKQLVSYGHEKRTADYRLPKEVLLWQPNISRKRGRPKLEWNVSFHKSISEINLTPEDTENRHQWSLGVGQRRRMF
;
A
#
# COMPACT_ATOMS: atom_id res chain seq x y z
N MET A 1 10.89 1.21 7.55
CA MET A 1 9.92 0.67 6.57
C MET A 1 9.85 1.61 5.35
N TRP A 2 9.76 1.07 4.14
CA TRP A 2 9.86 1.85 2.88
C TRP A 2 8.48 2.39 2.46
N ARG A 3 8.38 3.67 2.06
CA ARG A 3 7.15 4.26 1.50
C ARG A 3 7.10 4.06 -0.01
N LEU A 4 5.89 4.05 -0.57
CA LEU A 4 5.67 4.27 -2.00
C LEU A 4 5.60 5.78 -2.24
N THR A 5 6.58 6.33 -2.96
CA THR A 5 6.50 7.72 -3.44
C THR A 5 5.55 7.80 -4.63
N GLU A 6 5.00 8.99 -4.91
CA GLU A 6 4.10 9.17 -6.06
C GLU A 6 4.75 8.74 -7.38
N ILE A 7 6.02 9.10 -7.57
CA ILE A 7 6.82 8.67 -8.72
C ILE A 7 6.89 7.13 -8.82
N PHE A 8 7.01 6.44 -7.69
CA PHE A 8 7.07 4.99 -7.67
C PHE A 8 5.69 4.37 -7.92
N LYS A 9 4.61 4.99 -7.41
CA LYS A 9 3.21 4.61 -7.73
C LYS A 9 2.94 4.73 -9.23
N SER A 10 3.28 5.86 -9.85
CA SER A 10 3.10 6.04 -11.31
C SER A 10 3.90 5.04 -12.13
N ARG A 11 5.11 4.67 -11.67
CA ARG A 11 5.92 3.61 -12.32
C ARG A 11 5.28 2.24 -12.19
N LEU A 12 4.78 1.90 -11.00
CA LEU A 12 4.06 0.63 -10.77
C LEU A 12 2.81 0.54 -11.65
N GLU A 13 2.04 1.63 -11.73
CA GLU A 13 0.87 1.71 -12.61
C GLU A 13 1.24 1.53 -14.08
N ALA A 14 2.32 2.18 -14.55
CA ALA A 14 2.78 2.04 -15.92
C ALA A 14 3.16 0.58 -16.24
N VAL A 15 3.81 -0.11 -15.31
CA VAL A 15 4.16 -1.54 -15.45
C VAL A 15 2.91 -2.42 -15.41
N GLU A 16 1.99 -2.17 -14.47
CA GLU A 16 0.73 -2.89 -14.36
C GLU A 16 -0.11 -2.77 -15.64
N MET A 17 -0.12 -1.60 -16.28
CA MET A 17 -0.82 -1.35 -17.53
C MET A 17 -0.13 -1.92 -18.78
N ASP A 18 1.15 -2.31 -18.71
CA ASP A 18 1.87 -2.86 -19.87
C ASP A 18 1.34 -4.25 -20.27
N VAL A 19 1.07 -5.11 -19.28
CA VAL A 19 0.53 -6.47 -19.48
C VAL A 19 -0.83 -6.49 -20.19
N PRO A 20 -1.87 -5.77 -19.73
CA PRO A 20 -3.18 -5.79 -20.38
C PRO A 20 -3.11 -5.18 -21.79
N ARG A 21 -2.34 -4.10 -21.98
CA ARG A 21 -2.18 -3.49 -23.31
C ARG A 21 -1.51 -4.40 -24.33
N ARG A 22 -0.52 -5.19 -23.89
CA ARG A 22 0.10 -6.21 -24.77
C ARG A 22 -0.87 -7.34 -25.08
N SER A 23 -1.65 -7.77 -24.08
CA SER A 23 -2.62 -8.87 -24.22
C SER A 23 -3.78 -8.49 -25.15
N SER A 24 -4.28 -7.25 -25.05
CA SER A 24 -5.32 -6.70 -25.91
C SER A 24 -4.80 -6.21 -27.27
N ARG A 25 -3.48 -6.25 -27.48
CA ARG A 25 -2.78 -5.68 -28.66
C ARG A 25 -3.07 -4.20 -28.90
N THR A 26 -3.42 -3.47 -27.85
CA THR A 26 -3.80 -2.06 -27.96
C THR A 26 -2.58 -1.15 -27.89
N SER A 27 -2.38 -0.39 -28.96
CA SER A 27 -1.32 0.60 -29.06
C SER A 27 -1.63 1.85 -28.26
N ARG A 28 -0.58 2.57 -27.85
CA ARG A 28 -0.72 3.92 -27.28
C ARG A 28 -1.36 4.91 -28.25
N ARG A 29 -1.29 4.65 -29.57
CA ARG A 29 -1.90 5.47 -30.63
C ARG A 29 -3.42 5.44 -30.64
N GLU A 30 -4.01 4.38 -30.09
CA GLU A 30 -5.47 4.25 -30.01
C GLU A 30 -6.05 5.13 -28.88
N HIS A 31 -5.20 5.77 -28.07
CA HIS A 31 -5.58 6.67 -26.98
C HIS A 31 -6.58 6.07 -25.99
N VAL A 32 -6.68 4.74 -25.92
CA VAL A 32 -7.59 4.05 -25.01
C VAL A 32 -7.20 4.37 -23.56
N PRO A 33 -8.12 4.90 -22.73
CA PRO A 33 -7.83 5.21 -21.34
C PRO A 33 -7.41 3.99 -20.52
N ASN A 34 -6.55 4.19 -19.52
CA ASN A 34 -6.14 3.09 -18.63
C ASN A 34 -7.33 2.48 -17.86
N GLU A 35 -8.32 3.29 -17.50
CA GLU A 35 -9.52 2.83 -16.80
C GLU A 35 -10.36 1.86 -17.64
N VAL A 36 -10.42 2.07 -18.96
CA VAL A 36 -11.11 1.16 -19.89
C VAL A 36 -10.37 -0.18 -19.96
N MET A 37 -9.05 -0.14 -20.17
CA MET A 37 -8.18 -1.32 -20.19
C MET A 37 -8.26 -2.14 -18.89
N LYS A 38 -8.31 -1.47 -17.73
CA LYS A 38 -8.47 -2.14 -16.43
C LYS A 38 -9.82 -2.83 -16.32
N ARG A 39 -10.91 -2.14 -16.70
CA ARG A 39 -12.26 -2.69 -16.65
C ARG A 39 -12.42 -3.90 -17.56
N GLU A 40 -11.92 -3.83 -18.79
CA GLU A 40 -11.96 -4.96 -19.75
C GLU A 40 -11.25 -6.20 -19.21
N MET A 41 -10.18 -6.00 -18.45
CA MET A 41 -9.37 -7.09 -17.87
C MET A 41 -9.84 -7.51 -16.47
N GLY A 42 -10.95 -6.95 -15.96
CA GLY A 42 -11.45 -7.22 -14.60
C GLY A 42 -10.50 -6.77 -13.48
N ALA A 43 -9.62 -5.82 -13.77
CA ALA A 43 -8.59 -5.32 -12.87
C ALA A 43 -9.03 -4.04 -12.13
N ASP A 44 -10.06 -4.16 -11.29
CA ASP A 44 -10.64 -3.00 -10.56
C ASP A 44 -9.70 -2.42 -9.48
N ASP A 45 -8.76 -3.24 -8.98
CA ASP A 45 -7.80 -2.85 -7.96
C ASP A 45 -6.36 -2.81 -8.51
N ASN A 46 -5.56 -1.88 -7.99
CA ASN A 46 -4.20 -1.58 -8.42
C ASN A 46 -3.17 -2.22 -7.48
N ILE A 47 -2.02 -2.64 -8.03
CA ILE A 47 -0.91 -3.20 -7.25
C ILE A 47 -0.47 -2.30 -6.09
N THR A 48 -0.60 -0.98 -6.25
CA THR A 48 -0.30 0.01 -5.21
C THR A 48 -1.15 -0.19 -3.97
N LYS A 49 -2.47 -0.42 -4.14
CA LYS A 49 -3.39 -0.70 -3.03
C LYS A 49 -3.07 -2.03 -2.36
N ASP A 50 -2.65 -3.03 -3.13
CA ASP A 50 -2.22 -4.32 -2.59
C ASP A 50 -0.95 -4.20 -1.73
N ILE A 51 -0.01 -3.34 -2.12
CA ILE A 51 1.18 -3.07 -1.32
C ILE A 51 0.80 -2.33 -0.03
N GLU A 52 -0.05 -1.30 -0.11
CA GLU A 52 -0.56 -0.58 1.06
C GLU A 52 -1.30 -1.52 2.03
N ARG A 53 -2.15 -2.41 1.49
CA ARG A 53 -2.83 -3.47 2.25
C ARG A 53 -1.84 -4.40 2.94
N LYS A 54 -0.79 -4.87 2.25
CA LYS A 54 0.26 -5.70 2.86
C LYS A 54 1.04 -4.96 3.95
N GLN A 55 1.27 -3.66 3.79
CA GLN A 55 1.90 -2.83 4.83
C GLN A 55 1.02 -2.79 6.09
N LEU A 56 -0.31 -2.67 5.95
CA LEU A 56 -1.24 -2.74 7.07
C LEU A 56 -1.25 -4.14 7.72
N VAL A 57 -1.28 -5.22 6.94
CA VAL A 57 -1.19 -6.58 7.49
C VAL A 57 0.09 -6.77 8.32
N SER A 58 1.23 -6.31 7.79
CA SER A 58 2.52 -6.29 8.50
C SER A 58 2.37 -5.52 9.81
N TYR A 59 1.91 -4.26 9.74
CA TYR A 59 1.76 -3.40 10.91
C TYR A 59 0.99 -4.06 12.05
N GLY A 60 -0.17 -4.64 11.74
CA GLY A 60 -0.97 -5.33 12.75
C GLY A 60 -0.25 -6.55 13.35
N HIS A 61 0.60 -7.23 12.59
CA HIS A 61 1.45 -8.30 13.11
C HIS A 61 2.55 -7.77 14.03
N GLU A 62 3.28 -6.72 13.62
CA GLU A 62 4.33 -6.12 14.45
C GLU A 62 3.76 -5.49 15.73
N LYS A 63 2.62 -4.79 15.67
CA LYS A 63 1.97 -4.15 16.82
C LYS A 63 1.47 -5.16 17.85
N ARG A 64 0.98 -6.34 17.42
CA ARG A 64 0.55 -7.43 18.32
C ARG A 64 1.69 -8.27 18.89
N THR A 65 2.91 -8.03 18.43
CA THR A 65 4.07 -8.71 19.01
C THR A 65 4.30 -8.21 20.45
N ALA A 66 4.95 -9.01 21.29
CA ALA A 66 5.25 -8.62 22.66
C ALA A 66 6.14 -7.35 22.71
N ASP A 67 5.93 -6.51 23.72
CA ASP A 67 6.55 -5.18 23.82
C ASP A 67 8.07 -5.20 23.84
N TYR A 68 8.66 -6.21 24.49
CA TYR A 68 10.11 -6.38 24.60
C TYR A 68 10.78 -6.81 23.28
N ARG A 69 10.02 -7.03 22.20
CA ARG A 69 10.58 -7.44 20.92
C ARG A 69 10.99 -6.22 20.11
N LEU A 70 12.24 -6.24 19.63
CA LEU A 70 12.83 -5.22 18.77
C LEU A 70 11.94 -4.73 17.62
N PRO A 71 11.19 -5.59 16.87
CA PRO A 71 10.31 -5.10 15.81
C PRO A 71 9.26 -4.10 16.30
N LYS A 72 8.66 -4.33 17.47
CA LYS A 72 7.65 -3.43 18.04
C LYS A 72 8.28 -2.17 18.60
N GLU A 73 9.43 -2.28 19.26
CA GLU A 73 10.20 -1.12 19.73
C GLU A 73 10.58 -0.21 18.55
N VAL A 74 11.13 -0.78 17.46
CA VAL A 74 11.51 -0.04 16.25
C VAL A 74 10.29 0.57 15.55
N LEU A 75 9.15 -0.13 15.55
CA LEU A 75 7.91 0.37 14.95
C LEU A 75 7.41 1.64 15.67
N LEU A 76 7.48 1.65 17.00
CA LEU A 76 7.01 2.75 17.85
C LEU A 76 8.07 3.84 18.05
N TRP A 77 9.32 3.57 17.68
CA TRP A 77 10.42 4.50 17.88
C TRP A 77 10.31 5.74 16.99
N GLN A 78 10.24 6.90 17.64
CA GLN A 78 10.29 8.21 16.98
C GLN A 78 11.67 8.86 17.26
N PRO A 79 12.57 8.94 16.27
CA PRO A 79 13.89 9.52 16.50
C PRO A 79 13.78 11.04 16.68
N ASN A 80 14.32 11.55 17.79
CA ASN A 80 14.42 13.00 18.06
C ASN A 80 15.57 13.68 17.27
N ILE A 81 15.96 13.13 16.12
CA ILE A 81 17.13 13.58 15.36
C ILE A 81 16.68 14.24 14.06
N SER A 82 17.25 15.41 13.77
CA SER A 82 17.02 16.08 12.49
C SER A 82 17.43 15.17 11.33
N ARG A 83 16.54 15.05 10.34
CA ARG A 83 16.74 14.12 9.22
C ARG A 83 17.84 14.67 8.31
N LYS A 84 18.75 13.79 7.90
CA LYS A 84 19.81 14.13 6.94
C LYS A 84 19.22 14.65 5.62
N ARG A 85 19.92 15.61 5.01
CA ARG A 85 19.59 16.16 3.68
C ARG A 85 19.46 15.03 2.66
N GLY A 86 18.42 15.07 1.82
CA GLY A 86 18.12 14.04 0.82
C GLY A 86 17.14 12.96 1.29
N ARG A 87 16.89 12.82 2.59
CA ARG A 87 15.83 11.92 3.07
C ARG A 87 14.45 12.49 2.73
N PRO A 88 13.49 11.68 2.27
CA PRO A 88 12.12 12.14 2.06
C PRO A 88 11.55 12.83 3.31
N LYS A 89 10.89 13.97 3.10
CA LYS A 89 10.22 14.75 4.16
C LYS A 89 9.03 13.99 4.76
N LEU A 90 8.26 13.28 3.93
CA LEU A 90 7.14 12.48 4.43
C LEU A 90 7.66 11.18 5.07
N GLU A 91 7.19 10.94 6.28
CA GLU A 91 7.52 9.73 7.03
C GLU A 91 6.59 8.58 6.65
N TRP A 92 7.09 7.35 6.79
CA TRP A 92 6.26 6.17 6.64
C TRP A 92 5.06 6.23 7.61
N ASN A 93 5.27 6.68 8.85
CA ASN A 93 4.21 6.75 9.85
C ASN A 93 3.06 7.67 9.40
N VAL A 94 3.38 8.83 8.81
CA VAL A 94 2.38 9.75 8.24
C VAL A 94 1.62 9.10 7.08
N SER A 95 2.31 8.38 6.19
CA SER A 95 1.65 7.67 5.09
C SER A 95 0.75 6.54 5.61
N PHE A 96 1.20 5.83 6.64
CA PHE A 96 0.45 4.76 7.30
C PHE A 96 -0.83 5.29 7.96
N HIS A 97 -0.73 6.36 8.74
CA HIS A 97 -1.90 7.01 9.37
C HIS A 97 -2.90 7.52 8.33
N LYS A 98 -2.42 7.92 7.14
CA LYS A 98 -3.32 8.22 6.02
C LYS A 98 -4.03 6.97 5.51
N SER A 99 -3.30 5.91 5.17
CA SER A 99 -3.88 4.67 4.63
C SER A 99 -4.86 3.99 5.60
N ILE A 100 -4.59 4.02 6.91
CA ILE A 100 -5.50 3.45 7.91
C ILE A 100 -6.79 4.29 8.05
N SER A 101 -6.68 5.62 7.94
CA SER A 101 -7.84 6.51 7.95
C SER A 101 -8.74 6.34 6.72
N GLU A 102 -8.16 6.07 5.55
CA GLU A 102 -8.88 5.82 4.30
C GLU A 102 -9.76 4.56 4.36
N ILE A 103 -9.44 3.61 5.25
CA ILE A 103 -10.22 2.37 5.47
C ILE A 103 -11.04 2.42 6.76
N ASN A 104 -11.20 3.60 7.37
CA ASN A 104 -11.95 3.82 8.63
C ASN A 104 -11.49 2.91 9.79
N LEU A 105 -10.19 2.65 9.88
CA LEU A 105 -9.58 1.97 11.01
C LEU A 105 -8.69 2.91 11.81
N THR A 106 -8.40 2.51 13.03
CA THR A 106 -7.46 3.14 13.95
C THR A 106 -6.32 2.16 14.28
N PRO A 107 -5.13 2.66 14.66
CA PRO A 107 -4.04 1.79 15.12
C PRO A 107 -4.43 0.86 16.28
N GLU A 108 -5.38 1.28 17.11
CA GLU A 108 -5.93 0.55 18.25
C GLU A 108 -6.75 -0.68 17.82
N ASP A 109 -7.41 -0.62 16.66
CA ASP A 109 -8.18 -1.74 16.09
C ASP A 109 -7.32 -2.97 15.76
N THR A 110 -5.99 -2.83 15.78
CA THR A 110 -5.05 -3.95 15.57
C THR A 110 -5.13 -5.05 16.62
N GLU A 111 -5.61 -4.74 17.83
CA GLU A 111 -5.75 -5.71 18.93
C GLU A 111 -6.80 -6.77 18.58
N ASN A 112 -7.92 -6.36 17.98
CA ASN A 112 -8.94 -7.26 17.49
C ASN A 112 -8.54 -7.83 16.12
N ARG A 113 -7.89 -9.01 16.14
CA ARG A 113 -7.43 -9.69 14.92
C ARG A 113 -8.53 -9.91 13.88
N HIS A 114 -9.76 -10.21 14.32
CA HIS A 114 -10.88 -10.45 13.42
C HIS A 114 -11.30 -9.15 12.72
N GLN A 115 -11.54 -8.10 13.49
CA GLN A 115 -11.86 -6.77 12.96
C GLN A 115 -10.75 -6.22 12.04
N TRP A 116 -9.48 -6.38 12.45
CA TRP A 116 -8.33 -6.00 11.64
C TRP A 116 -8.30 -6.75 10.30
N SER A 117 -8.54 -8.06 10.32
CA SER A 117 -8.56 -8.87 9.09
C SER A 117 -9.69 -8.51 8.15
N LEU A 118 -10.85 -8.10 8.68
CA LEU A 118 -12.00 -7.68 7.89
C LEU A 118 -11.80 -6.29 7.29
N GLY A 119 -11.29 -5.33 8.07
CA GLY A 119 -11.06 -3.97 7.60
C GLY A 119 -9.90 -3.85 6.61
N VAL A 120 -8.86 -4.68 6.78
CA VAL A 120 -7.74 -4.75 5.81
C VAL A 120 -8.07 -5.67 4.63
N GLY A 121 -9.11 -6.50 4.73
CA GLY A 121 -9.31 -7.66 3.86
C GLY A 121 -10.35 -7.50 2.75
N GLN A 122 -9.87 -7.39 1.51
CA GLN A 122 -10.17 -8.34 0.43
C GLN A 122 -8.92 -8.51 -0.44
N ARG A 123 -8.57 -9.74 -0.80
CA ARG A 123 -7.46 -10.02 -1.72
C ARG A 123 -7.97 -9.86 -3.14
N ARG A 124 -7.22 -9.20 -4.02
CA ARG A 124 -7.54 -9.19 -5.46
C ARG A 124 -7.73 -10.64 -5.92
N ARG A 125 -8.91 -10.96 -6.45
CA ARG A 125 -9.13 -12.21 -7.17
C ARG A 125 -8.38 -12.08 -8.49
N MET A 126 -7.31 -12.84 -8.64
CA MET A 126 -6.65 -13.01 -9.93
C MET A 126 -7.49 -14.05 -10.69
N PHE A 127 -7.91 -13.71 -11.91
CA PHE A 127 -8.56 -14.63 -12.83
C PHE A 127 -7.56 -15.65 -13.36
#